data_AF-A0A914C1R1-F1
#
_entry.id   AF-A0A914C1R1-F1
#
_cell.length_a   1.000
_cell.length_b   1.000
_cell.length_c   1.000
_cell.angle_alpha   90.00
_cell.angle_beta   90.00
_cell.angle_gamma   90.00
#
_symmetry.space_group_name_H-M   'P 1'
#
loop_
_entity.id
_entity.type
_entity.pdbx_description
1 polymer ?
#
loop_
_entity_poly.entity_id
_entity_poly.type
_entity_poly.pdbx_seq_one_letter_code
_entity_poly.pdbx_strand_id
1 'polypeptide(L)'
;MGASSSTVTSGIKNQVTSRSNAIYQLADVTGNGELALLAKTVLKTGEVEVLDEEIKKKVRPFLYNDGDGMMLSVEEIISVRHKERTGNAYTQEGSHLKKFVCWRLDCRGAVGETLLHVCFLSGLPANMKLLAQRLIFNFPKIINDFYICDEYYGETALHMGIVNEDPEIVRFLLKSGAAVDQRCTGKFFTADDQKDSRVDSPDSEHCLLNKHTTYSGHLYWGEYPLSFAAVLSQCECFRMLCAHGADPNWQDMNGNTVLHISTIHENWEMFELALSLGARLHVLNREGLTPLTLAAYLAKKQMFEHIVKEERQVYWTYGDIMCAAYPLEHLDSIEPSTGKINRNSTLAIVVYGNSKEHLSLLPCLLEELVHKKWTTYGRKALFKQLALYVIYFILMFCCFFIRPTPFEREANGISLFCLLKPSGVNRTPKFM
;
A
#
# COMPACT_ATOMS: atom_id res chain seq x y z
N MET A 1 15.52 -22.19 0.45
CA MET A 1 15.35 -22.58 1.86
C MET A 1 15.93 -21.48 2.72
N GLY A 2 15.10 -20.55 3.17
CA GLY A 2 15.41 -19.56 4.19
C GLY A 2 14.13 -19.44 4.99
N ALA A 3 14.10 -20.05 6.17
CA ALA A 3 12.94 -20.03 7.05
C ALA A 3 12.78 -18.60 7.59
N SER A 4 11.98 -17.79 6.90
CA SER A 4 11.30 -16.66 7.53
C SER A 4 10.35 -17.26 8.56
N SER A 5 10.79 -17.38 9.81
CA SER A 5 9.89 -17.60 10.93
C SER A 5 8.89 -16.45 10.90
N SER A 6 7.67 -16.71 10.43
CA SER A 6 6.64 -15.69 10.25
C SER A 6 6.44 -14.92 11.55
N THR A 7 6.38 -13.59 11.51
CA THR A 7 6.06 -12.77 12.69
C THR A 7 4.72 -13.16 13.32
N VAL A 8 3.78 -13.68 12.51
CA VAL A 8 2.55 -14.38 12.94
C VAL A 8 2.81 -15.47 13.97
N THR A 9 3.84 -16.31 13.77
CA THR A 9 4.22 -17.31 14.77
C THR A 9 4.75 -16.71 16.07
N SER A 10 5.29 -15.49 16.07
CA SER A 10 5.75 -14.83 17.29
C SER A 10 4.60 -14.19 18.07
N GLY A 11 3.67 -13.51 17.39
CA GLY A 11 2.43 -12.99 18.01
C GLY A 11 1.58 -14.10 18.61
N ILE A 12 1.30 -15.17 17.84
CA ILE A 12 0.57 -16.36 18.32
C ILE A 12 1.34 -17.04 19.46
N LYS A 13 2.67 -17.18 19.36
CA LYS A 13 3.47 -17.76 20.44
C LYS A 13 3.41 -16.90 21.70
N ASN A 14 3.42 -15.58 21.59
CA ASN A 14 3.28 -14.65 22.71
C ASN A 14 1.88 -14.72 23.34
N GLN A 15 0.83 -14.90 22.54
CA GLN A 15 -0.53 -15.14 23.03
C GLN A 15 -0.62 -16.47 23.79
N VAL A 16 -0.03 -17.54 23.24
CA VAL A 16 -0.03 -18.88 23.85
C VAL A 16 0.86 -18.95 25.11
N THR A 17 1.97 -18.21 25.16
CA THR A 17 2.83 -18.14 26.36
C THR A 17 2.26 -17.24 27.44
N SER A 18 1.44 -16.24 27.08
CA SER A 18 0.84 -15.27 28.01
C SER A 18 -0.52 -15.69 28.57
N ARG A 19 -0.77 -17.00 28.76
CA ARG A 19 -2.02 -17.53 29.35
C ARG A 19 -2.39 -16.97 30.73
N SER A 20 -1.45 -16.32 31.41
CA SER A 20 -1.69 -15.61 32.68
C SER A 20 -2.46 -14.29 32.52
N ASN A 21 -2.56 -13.74 31.30
CA ASN A 21 -3.32 -12.52 31.06
C ASN A 21 -4.82 -12.76 31.31
N ALA A 22 -5.44 -11.85 32.05
CA ALA A 22 -6.83 -11.98 32.48
C ALA A 22 -7.83 -12.06 31.30
N ILE A 23 -7.50 -11.47 30.13
CA ILE A 23 -8.34 -11.60 28.92
C ILE A 23 -8.41 -13.06 28.46
N TYR A 24 -7.28 -13.76 28.41
CA TYR A 24 -7.23 -15.14 27.90
C TYR A 24 -7.89 -16.14 28.85
N GLN A 25 -8.05 -15.79 30.12
CA GLN A 25 -8.86 -16.56 31.07
C GLN A 25 -10.37 -16.45 30.76
N LEU A 26 -10.81 -15.31 30.23
CA LEU A 26 -12.21 -15.08 29.85
C LEU A 26 -12.55 -15.73 28.50
N ALA A 27 -11.69 -15.58 27.50
CA ALA A 27 -11.76 -16.28 26.22
C ALA A 27 -10.35 -16.53 25.70
N ASP A 28 -10.01 -17.78 25.40
CA ASP A 28 -8.74 -18.17 24.78
C ASP A 28 -8.95 -18.50 23.31
N VAL A 29 -7.85 -18.46 22.53
CA VAL A 29 -7.76 -18.89 21.12
C VAL A 29 -8.28 -20.33 20.94
N THR A 30 -8.13 -21.19 21.96
CA THR A 30 -8.66 -22.57 21.92
C THR A 30 -10.17 -22.68 22.17
N GLY A 31 -10.83 -21.58 22.54
CA GLY A 31 -12.27 -21.57 22.79
C GLY A 31 -12.71 -21.95 24.21
N ASN A 32 -11.77 -22.08 25.14
CA ASN A 32 -12.00 -22.70 26.46
C ASN A 32 -11.98 -21.73 27.66
N GLY A 33 -12.10 -20.41 27.43
CA GLY A 33 -12.19 -19.44 28.52
C GLY A 33 -13.52 -19.47 29.26
N GLU A 34 -13.59 -18.87 30.45
CA GLU A 34 -14.78 -18.88 31.32
C GLU A 34 -16.05 -18.41 30.59
N LEU A 35 -15.99 -17.26 29.89
CA LEU A 35 -17.12 -16.71 29.16
C LEU A 35 -17.41 -17.50 27.87
N ALA A 36 -16.39 -18.04 27.23
CA ALA A 36 -16.55 -18.87 26.04
C ALA A 36 -17.24 -20.22 26.33
N LEU A 37 -16.94 -20.83 27.48
CA LEU A 37 -17.60 -22.03 27.99
C LEU A 37 -19.03 -21.73 28.45
N LEU A 38 -19.25 -20.58 29.09
CA LEU A 38 -20.59 -20.13 29.45
C LEU A 38 -21.44 -19.91 28.19
N ALA A 39 -20.91 -19.24 27.18
CA ALA A 39 -21.58 -19.07 25.89
C ALA A 39 -21.91 -20.41 25.21
N LYS A 40 -21.02 -21.41 25.33
CA LYS A 40 -21.28 -22.78 24.84
C LYS A 40 -22.43 -23.47 25.58
N THR A 41 -22.57 -23.21 26.89
CA THR A 41 -23.69 -23.71 27.70
C THR A 41 -24.99 -22.99 27.32
N VAL A 42 -24.94 -21.68 27.17
CA VAL A 42 -26.07 -20.82 26.78
C VAL A 42 -26.61 -21.19 25.40
N LEU A 43 -25.75 -21.57 24.46
CA LEU A 43 -26.20 -22.10 23.16
C LEU A 43 -27.08 -23.36 23.28
N LYS A 44 -26.93 -24.13 24.37
CA LYS A 44 -27.74 -25.34 24.63
C LYS A 44 -28.99 -25.03 25.44
N THR A 45 -28.89 -24.13 26.42
CA THR A 45 -29.98 -23.84 27.36
C THR A 45 -30.90 -22.70 26.88
N GLY A 46 -30.39 -21.78 26.06
CA GLY A 46 -31.10 -20.58 25.61
C GLY A 46 -31.10 -19.42 26.61
N GLU A 47 -30.45 -19.57 27.76
CA GLU A 47 -30.46 -18.59 28.86
C GLU A 47 -29.45 -17.45 28.63
N VAL A 48 -29.76 -16.53 27.72
CA VAL A 48 -28.84 -15.45 27.33
C VAL A 48 -28.57 -14.44 28.45
N GLU A 49 -29.52 -14.24 29.36
CA GLU A 49 -29.42 -13.26 30.47
C GLU A 49 -28.27 -13.59 31.43
N VAL A 50 -28.03 -14.88 31.69
CA VAL A 50 -26.94 -15.34 32.57
C VAL A 50 -25.59 -14.94 31.98
N LEU A 51 -25.46 -15.02 30.64
CA LEU A 51 -24.25 -14.63 29.94
C LEU A 51 -24.04 -13.11 30.00
N ASP A 52 -25.11 -12.31 29.87
CA ASP A 52 -25.01 -10.85 29.93
C ASP A 52 -24.56 -10.34 31.29
N GLU A 53 -25.10 -10.88 32.38
CA GLU A 53 -24.74 -10.48 33.72
C GLU A 53 -23.28 -10.83 34.04
N GLU A 54 -22.80 -12.01 33.65
CA GLU A 54 -21.39 -12.36 33.80
C GLU A 54 -20.48 -11.54 32.86
N ILE A 55 -20.91 -11.22 31.63
CA ILE A 55 -20.18 -10.29 30.75
C ILE A 55 -20.03 -8.92 31.44
N LYS A 56 -21.12 -8.32 31.95
CA LYS A 56 -21.05 -7.02 32.63
C LYS A 56 -20.11 -7.06 33.81
N LYS A 57 -20.21 -8.09 34.64
CA LYS A 57 -19.40 -8.25 35.86
C LYS A 57 -17.91 -8.44 35.55
N LYS A 58 -17.58 -9.28 34.57
CA LYS A 58 -16.19 -9.65 34.26
C LYS A 58 -15.51 -8.68 33.32
N VAL A 59 -16.22 -8.06 32.38
CA VAL A 59 -15.63 -7.19 31.34
C VAL A 59 -15.54 -5.73 31.78
N ARG A 60 -16.47 -5.24 32.61
CA ARG A 60 -16.48 -3.84 33.07
C ARG A 60 -15.13 -3.33 33.63
N PRO A 61 -14.35 -4.10 34.42
CA PRO A 61 -13.05 -3.64 34.93
C PRO A 61 -12.00 -3.30 33.84
N PHE A 62 -12.17 -3.85 32.64
CA PHE A 62 -11.27 -3.67 31.50
C PHE A 62 -11.62 -2.45 30.63
N LEU A 63 -12.76 -1.81 30.87
CA LEU A 63 -13.27 -0.72 30.06
C LEU A 63 -13.05 0.63 30.75
N TYR A 64 -12.84 1.69 29.96
CA TYR A 64 -12.91 3.04 30.47
C TYR A 64 -14.36 3.44 30.73
N ASN A 65 -14.62 4.06 31.87
CA ASN A 65 -15.93 4.60 32.24
C ASN A 65 -17.07 3.58 32.05
N ASP A 66 -16.87 2.35 32.54
CA ASP A 66 -17.83 1.25 32.44
C ASP A 66 -18.34 0.94 31.01
N GLY A 67 -17.55 1.27 29.99
CA GLY A 67 -17.87 1.04 28.57
C GLY A 67 -18.25 2.30 27.79
N ASP A 68 -18.27 3.47 28.44
CA ASP A 68 -18.46 4.74 27.73
C ASP A 68 -17.23 5.19 26.95
N GLY A 69 -16.07 4.61 27.26
CA GLY A 69 -14.79 4.91 26.65
C GLY A 69 -14.19 6.24 27.09
N MET A 70 -13.04 6.56 26.50
CA MET A 70 -12.28 7.76 26.81
C MET A 70 -11.60 8.28 25.54
N MET A 71 -11.49 9.61 25.43
CA MET A 71 -10.68 10.27 24.40
C MET A 71 -9.24 10.36 24.89
N LEU A 72 -8.37 9.51 24.37
CA LEU A 72 -6.95 9.47 24.71
C LEU A 72 -6.15 10.30 23.70
N SER A 73 -5.00 10.83 24.11
CA SER A 73 -4.12 11.49 23.16
C SER A 73 -3.53 10.45 22.20
N VAL A 74 -3.37 10.81 20.94
CA VAL A 74 -2.73 9.92 19.97
C VAL A 74 -1.29 9.60 20.41
N GLU A 75 -0.61 10.52 21.09
CA GLU A 75 0.72 10.32 21.68
C GLU A 75 0.77 9.17 22.68
N GLU A 76 -0.22 9.05 23.57
CA GLU A 76 -0.32 7.92 24.51
C GLU A 76 -0.42 6.60 23.75
N ILE A 77 -1.19 6.55 22.66
CA ILE A 77 -1.37 5.36 21.83
C ILE A 77 -0.07 5.04 21.05
N ILE A 78 0.57 6.05 20.46
CA ILE A 78 1.84 5.92 19.73
C ILE A 78 2.96 5.46 20.66
N SER A 79 2.96 5.92 21.92
CA SER A 79 4.00 5.57 22.88
C SER A 79 4.12 4.06 23.12
N VAL A 80 2.99 3.34 23.06
CA VAL A 80 2.95 1.88 23.22
C VAL A 80 3.67 1.20 22.07
N ARG A 81 3.31 1.51 20.82
CA ARG A 81 3.97 0.93 19.64
C ARG A 81 5.42 1.39 19.48
N HIS A 82 5.73 2.64 19.84
CA HIS A 82 7.08 3.20 19.73
C HIS A 82 8.03 2.46 20.67
N LYS A 83 7.57 2.21 21.90
CA LYS A 83 8.29 1.42 22.89
C LYS A 83 8.50 -0.02 22.43
N GLU A 84 7.50 -0.63 21.80
CA GLU A 84 7.63 -1.98 21.22
C GLU A 84 8.68 -2.01 20.09
N ARG A 85 8.66 -1.01 19.20
CA ARG A 85 9.55 -0.93 18.03
C ARG A 85 10.99 -0.56 18.37
N THR A 86 11.21 0.34 19.32
CA THR A 86 12.54 0.92 19.62
C THR A 86 13.11 0.56 20.99
N GLY A 87 12.28 0.07 21.90
CA GLY A 87 12.63 -0.11 23.32
C GLY A 87 12.65 1.18 24.15
N ASN A 88 12.50 2.35 23.52
CA ASN A 88 12.64 3.65 24.17
C ASN A 88 11.27 4.30 24.45
N ALA A 89 11.24 5.26 25.37
CA ALA A 89 10.08 6.10 25.58
C ALA A 89 9.89 7.07 24.41
N TYR A 90 8.64 7.28 24.01
CA TYR A 90 8.29 8.31 23.04
C TYR A 90 8.45 9.69 23.69
N THR A 91 9.26 10.56 23.07
CA THR A 91 9.68 11.85 23.65
C THR A 91 9.22 13.06 22.84
N GLN A 92 8.45 12.83 21.76
CA GLN A 92 7.95 13.90 20.90
C GLN A 92 6.58 14.37 21.40
N GLU A 93 6.48 15.65 21.73
CA GLU A 93 5.22 16.38 21.90
C GLU A 93 4.86 16.97 20.54
N GLY A 94 3.67 16.71 20.01
CA GLY A 94 3.32 17.22 18.68
C GLY A 94 1.85 17.12 18.29
N SER A 95 1.06 16.24 18.91
CA SER A 95 -0.28 15.93 18.43
C SER A 95 -1.36 16.28 19.48
N HIS A 96 -2.13 17.33 19.21
CA HIS A 96 -3.40 17.60 19.90
C HIS A 96 -4.54 16.65 19.47
N LEU A 97 -4.27 15.70 18.58
CA LEU A 97 -5.25 14.72 18.14
C LEU A 97 -5.60 13.78 19.29
N LYS A 98 -6.90 13.53 19.43
CA LYS A 98 -7.43 12.55 20.38
C LYS A 98 -8.18 11.47 19.62
N LYS A 99 -8.04 10.24 20.10
CA LYS A 99 -8.74 9.08 19.56
C LYS A 99 -9.59 8.44 20.64
N PHE A 100 -10.79 8.03 20.24
CA PHE A 100 -11.70 7.31 21.11
C PHE A 100 -11.20 5.88 21.33
N VAL A 101 -11.12 5.46 22.59
CA VAL A 101 -10.77 4.10 22.98
C VAL A 101 -11.73 3.65 24.08
N CYS A 102 -12.37 2.48 23.91
CA CYS A 102 -13.27 1.93 24.90
C CYS A 102 -12.52 1.04 25.90
N TRP A 103 -11.68 0.14 25.38
CA TRP A 103 -10.90 -0.80 26.18
C TRP A 103 -9.59 -0.20 26.70
N ARG A 104 -9.35 -0.34 28.01
CA ARG A 104 -8.19 0.22 28.71
C ARG A 104 -6.85 -0.21 28.12
N LEU A 105 -5.93 0.73 27.96
CA LEU A 105 -4.62 0.46 27.35
C LEU A 105 -3.77 -0.52 28.16
N ASP A 106 -3.85 -0.44 29.49
CA ASP A 106 -3.08 -1.26 30.43
C ASP A 106 -3.66 -2.66 30.64
N CYS A 107 -4.88 -2.91 30.17
CA CYS A 107 -5.61 -4.15 30.37
C CYS A 107 -5.88 -4.89 29.05
N ARG A 108 -4.98 -4.81 28.06
CA ARG A 108 -5.09 -5.47 26.74
C ARG A 108 -4.33 -6.80 26.68
N GLY A 109 -4.58 -7.56 25.61
CA GLY A 109 -3.87 -8.79 25.31
C GLY A 109 -2.39 -8.57 25.05
N ALA A 110 -1.63 -9.65 24.87
CA ALA A 110 -0.19 -9.61 24.63
C ALA A 110 0.20 -8.83 23.36
N VAL A 111 -0.73 -8.73 22.40
CA VAL A 111 -0.57 -8.06 21.11
C VAL A 111 -1.45 -6.80 21.02
N GLY A 112 -1.95 -6.30 22.16
CA GLY A 112 -2.79 -5.11 22.21
C GLY A 112 -4.26 -5.33 21.82
N GLU A 113 -4.69 -6.58 21.70
CA GLU A 113 -6.06 -6.96 21.36
C GLU A 113 -7.05 -6.79 22.52
N THR A 114 -8.33 -6.73 22.19
CA THR A 114 -9.44 -6.74 23.16
C THR A 114 -10.11 -8.12 23.19
N LEU A 115 -10.96 -8.38 24.19
CA LEU A 115 -11.73 -9.62 24.24
C LEU A 115 -12.61 -9.82 22.99
N LEU A 116 -13.11 -8.74 22.39
CA LEU A 116 -13.85 -8.81 21.13
C LEU A 116 -12.98 -9.40 20.02
N HIS A 117 -11.77 -8.90 19.83
CA HIS A 117 -10.84 -9.40 18.82
C HIS A 117 -10.51 -10.89 19.01
N VAL A 118 -10.32 -11.33 20.26
CA VAL A 118 -10.05 -12.75 20.57
C VAL A 118 -11.18 -13.66 20.08
N CYS A 119 -12.43 -13.19 20.09
CA CYS A 119 -13.56 -13.98 19.57
C CYS A 119 -13.42 -14.27 18.07
N PHE A 120 -12.76 -13.40 17.30
CA PHE A 120 -12.58 -13.54 15.86
C PHE A 120 -11.35 -14.36 15.45
N LEU A 121 -10.37 -14.58 16.35
CA LEU A 121 -9.10 -15.23 16.01
C LEU A 121 -9.22 -16.69 15.53
N SER A 122 -10.27 -17.40 15.95
CA SER A 122 -10.40 -18.85 15.72
C SER A 122 -11.45 -19.21 14.66
N GLY A 123 -11.68 -18.33 13.68
CA GLY A 123 -12.70 -18.51 12.64
C GLY A 123 -14.13 -18.40 13.17
N LEU A 124 -14.31 -17.67 14.28
CA LEU A 124 -15.60 -17.30 14.89
C LEU A 124 -16.59 -18.48 15.07
N PRO A 125 -16.25 -19.52 15.86
CA PRO A 125 -17.16 -20.62 16.13
C PRO A 125 -18.45 -20.13 16.81
N ALA A 126 -19.55 -20.88 16.72
CA ALA A 126 -20.87 -20.43 17.17
C ALA A 126 -20.91 -19.84 18.60
N ASN A 127 -20.15 -20.41 19.54
CA ASN A 127 -20.06 -19.89 20.92
C ASN A 127 -19.32 -18.55 20.99
N MET A 128 -18.26 -18.36 20.21
CA MET A 128 -17.55 -17.09 20.12
C MET A 128 -18.33 -16.04 19.33
N LYS A 129 -19.07 -16.46 18.29
CA LYS A 129 -20.01 -15.60 17.57
C LYS A 129 -21.07 -15.04 18.51
N LEU A 130 -21.68 -15.90 19.33
CA LEU A 130 -22.64 -15.48 20.35
C LEU A 130 -21.99 -14.53 21.36
N LEU A 131 -20.81 -14.88 21.88
CA LEU A 131 -20.08 -14.04 22.83
C LEU A 131 -19.79 -12.65 22.24
N ALA A 132 -19.28 -12.57 21.02
CA ALA A 132 -19.01 -11.30 20.32
C ALA A 132 -20.28 -10.46 20.17
N GLN A 133 -21.40 -11.07 19.77
CA GLN A 133 -22.69 -10.39 19.65
C GLN A 133 -23.19 -9.86 21.00
N ARG A 134 -23.06 -10.64 22.08
CA ARG A 134 -23.46 -10.20 23.43
C ARG A 134 -22.52 -9.14 24.00
N LEU A 135 -21.22 -9.19 23.70
CA LEU A 135 -20.27 -8.15 24.08
C LEU A 135 -20.67 -6.81 23.45
N ILE A 136 -20.95 -6.80 22.14
CA ILE A 136 -21.39 -5.59 21.42
C ILE A 136 -22.76 -5.12 21.93
N PHE A 137 -23.67 -6.03 22.25
CA PHE A 137 -24.97 -5.67 22.82
C PHE A 137 -24.85 -4.95 24.18
N ASN A 138 -24.00 -5.45 25.09
CA ASN A 138 -23.82 -4.87 26.42
C ASN A 138 -22.93 -3.61 26.39
N PHE A 139 -21.95 -3.56 25.49
CA PHE A 139 -20.97 -2.47 25.39
C PHE A 139 -20.78 -2.05 23.92
N PRO A 140 -21.71 -1.30 23.31
CA PRO A 140 -21.72 -1.04 21.87
C PRO A 140 -20.47 -0.32 21.36
N LYS A 141 -19.85 0.54 22.18
CA LYS A 141 -18.68 1.32 21.80
C LYS A 141 -17.40 0.50 21.63
N ILE A 142 -17.35 -0.75 22.11
CA ILE A 142 -16.20 -1.66 21.94
C ILE A 142 -15.99 -2.06 20.46
N ILE A 143 -17.02 -1.93 19.62
CA ILE A 143 -16.97 -2.38 18.23
C ILE A 143 -15.88 -1.69 17.40
N ASN A 144 -15.53 -0.46 17.78
CA ASN A 144 -14.54 0.38 17.10
C ASN A 144 -13.19 0.40 17.83
N ASP A 145 -13.01 -0.42 18.88
CA ASP A 145 -11.67 -0.65 19.40
C ASP A 145 -10.82 -1.37 18.34
N PHE A 146 -9.53 -1.09 18.37
CA PHE A 146 -8.55 -1.58 17.40
C PHE A 146 -7.31 -2.13 18.09
N TYR A 147 -6.49 -2.87 17.36
CA TYR A 147 -5.19 -3.37 17.80
C TYR A 147 -4.17 -2.25 18.00
N ILE A 148 -3.34 -2.36 19.04
CA ILE A 148 -2.39 -1.30 19.45
C ILE A 148 -0.92 -1.67 19.21
N CYS A 149 -0.58 -2.96 19.07
CA CYS A 149 0.78 -3.37 18.77
C CYS A 149 1.27 -2.81 17.41
N ASP A 150 2.58 -2.70 17.23
CA ASP A 150 3.15 -2.24 15.96
C ASP A 150 2.79 -3.18 14.78
N GLU A 151 2.63 -4.48 15.03
CA GLU A 151 2.35 -5.48 14.00
C GLU A 151 0.96 -5.34 13.37
N TYR A 152 -0.09 -5.24 14.18
CA TYR A 152 -1.49 -5.27 13.74
C TYR A 152 -2.21 -3.94 13.98
N TYR A 153 -1.45 -2.86 14.21
CA TYR A 153 -1.99 -1.54 14.56
C TYR A 153 -3.20 -1.13 13.70
N GLY A 154 -4.30 -0.77 14.35
CA GLY A 154 -5.50 -0.26 13.69
C GLY A 154 -6.46 -1.31 13.14
N GLU A 155 -6.13 -2.61 13.22
CA GLU A 155 -7.04 -3.70 12.86
C GLU A 155 -8.25 -3.72 13.82
N THR A 156 -9.46 -3.89 13.27
CA THR A 156 -10.72 -3.93 14.05
C THR A 156 -11.45 -5.25 13.87
N ALA A 157 -12.48 -5.46 14.69
CA ALA A 157 -13.43 -6.56 14.50
C ALA A 157 -14.06 -6.60 13.08
N LEU A 158 -14.25 -5.44 12.44
CA LEU A 158 -14.75 -5.39 11.06
C LEU A 158 -13.73 -5.95 10.06
N HIS A 159 -12.45 -5.63 10.20
CA HIS A 159 -11.39 -6.21 9.37
C HIS A 159 -11.35 -7.74 9.54
N MET A 160 -11.34 -8.21 10.80
CA MET A 160 -11.31 -9.64 11.10
C MET A 160 -12.56 -10.39 10.63
N GLY A 161 -13.74 -9.76 10.71
CA GLY A 161 -14.99 -10.33 10.20
C GLY A 161 -14.93 -10.57 8.69
N ILE A 162 -14.31 -9.66 7.94
CA ILE A 162 -14.08 -9.81 6.49
C ILE A 162 -13.05 -10.92 6.23
N VAL A 163 -11.94 -10.97 6.98
CA VAL A 163 -10.91 -12.03 6.84
C VAL A 163 -11.47 -13.43 7.12
N ASN A 164 -12.44 -13.54 8.04
CA ASN A 164 -13.12 -14.81 8.34
C ASN A 164 -14.17 -15.24 7.29
N GLU A 165 -14.39 -14.44 6.24
CA GLU A 165 -15.32 -14.74 5.14
C GLU A 165 -16.78 -14.99 5.58
N ASP A 166 -17.23 -14.38 6.69
CA ASP A 166 -18.60 -14.50 7.19
C ASP A 166 -19.39 -13.20 6.88
N PRO A 167 -20.19 -13.14 5.79
CA PRO A 167 -20.93 -11.93 5.44
C PRO A 167 -22.01 -11.58 6.48
N GLU A 168 -22.55 -12.55 7.21
CA GLU A 168 -23.58 -12.30 8.22
C GLU A 168 -23.00 -11.59 9.45
N ILE A 169 -21.78 -11.93 9.88
CA ILE A 169 -21.13 -11.16 10.96
C ILE A 169 -20.74 -9.76 10.48
N VAL A 170 -20.26 -9.61 9.25
CA VAL A 170 -19.97 -8.28 8.67
C VAL A 170 -21.23 -7.42 8.66
N ARG A 171 -22.36 -7.98 8.21
CA ARG A 171 -23.66 -7.31 8.24
C ARG A 171 -24.08 -6.90 9.66
N PHE A 172 -23.88 -7.78 10.64
CA PHE A 172 -24.17 -7.49 12.05
C PHE A 172 -23.30 -6.35 12.58
N LEU A 173 -21.99 -6.37 12.29
CA LEU A 173 -21.05 -5.34 12.73
C LEU A 173 -21.40 -3.97 12.13
N LEU A 174 -21.69 -3.92 10.83
CA LEU A 174 -22.10 -2.69 10.14
C LEU A 174 -23.42 -2.12 10.70
N LYS A 175 -24.41 -2.98 10.96
CA LYS A 175 -25.66 -2.56 11.61
C LYS A 175 -25.45 -2.07 13.05
N SER A 176 -24.42 -2.57 13.73
CA SER A 176 -24.09 -2.21 15.11
C SER A 176 -23.20 -0.97 15.22
N GLY A 177 -22.86 -0.30 14.10
CA GLY A 177 -22.10 0.94 14.09
C GLY A 177 -20.59 0.77 13.97
N ALA A 178 -20.12 -0.33 13.35
CA ALA A 178 -18.71 -0.50 13.01
C ALA A 178 -18.25 0.58 12.01
N ALA A 179 -17.12 1.21 12.33
CA ALA A 179 -16.48 2.22 11.49
C ALA A 179 -15.87 1.59 10.23
N VAL A 180 -16.27 2.10 9.06
CA VAL A 180 -15.78 1.64 7.76
C VAL A 180 -14.53 2.39 7.29
N ASP A 181 -14.19 3.49 7.96
CA ASP A 181 -13.08 4.40 7.68
C ASP A 181 -11.85 4.15 8.55
N GLN A 182 -11.93 3.20 9.51
CA GLN A 182 -10.81 2.88 10.38
C GLN A 182 -9.67 2.23 9.58
N ARG A 183 -8.46 2.78 9.72
CA ARG A 183 -7.27 2.37 8.97
C ARG A 183 -6.45 1.35 9.74
N CYS A 184 -6.10 0.26 9.07
CA CYS A 184 -5.21 -0.79 9.54
C CYS A 184 -3.78 -0.55 9.02
N THR A 185 -2.94 0.11 9.84
CA THR A 185 -1.58 0.55 9.44
C THR A 185 -0.46 -0.24 10.10
N GLY A 186 -0.77 -1.44 10.60
CA GLY A 186 0.19 -2.34 11.22
C GLY A 186 1.35 -2.74 10.29
N LYS A 187 2.50 -3.09 10.87
CA LYS A 187 3.69 -3.56 10.13
C LYS A 187 3.36 -4.80 9.29
N PHE A 188 2.45 -5.64 9.76
CA PHE A 188 2.01 -6.84 9.06
C PHE A 188 1.40 -6.51 7.68
N PHE A 189 0.57 -5.46 7.62
CA PHE A 189 -0.18 -5.05 6.43
C PHE A 189 0.57 -4.08 5.51
N THR A 190 1.81 -3.72 5.85
CA THR A 190 2.69 -2.87 5.02
C THR A 190 3.43 -3.73 4.00
N ALA A 191 3.73 -3.19 2.81
CA ALA A 191 4.58 -3.87 1.83
C ALA A 191 5.97 -4.19 2.41
N ASP A 192 6.52 -5.36 2.08
CA ASP A 192 7.75 -5.90 2.71
C ASP A 192 8.95 -4.96 2.54
N ASP A 193 9.07 -4.30 1.40
CA ASP A 193 10.14 -3.34 1.11
C ASP A 193 10.05 -2.04 1.91
N GLN A 194 8.89 -1.71 2.47
CA GLN A 194 8.68 -0.51 3.27
C GLN A 194 8.77 -0.77 4.78
N LYS A 195 8.68 -2.03 5.24
CA LYS A 195 8.58 -2.39 6.67
C LYS A 195 9.70 -1.82 7.53
N ASP A 196 10.94 -1.88 7.07
CA ASP A 196 12.11 -1.43 7.84
C ASP A 196 12.29 0.09 7.82
N SER A 197 11.63 0.78 6.89
CA SER A 197 11.70 2.24 6.74
C SER A 197 10.65 3.01 7.55
N ARG A 198 9.78 2.31 8.29
CA ARG A 198 8.67 2.89 9.07
C ARG A 198 9.18 3.78 10.20
N VAL A 199 8.71 5.01 10.23
CA VAL A 199 9.01 5.98 11.30
C VAL A 199 7.71 6.59 11.83
N ASP A 200 7.63 6.88 13.12
CA ASP A 200 6.47 7.61 13.67
C ASP A 200 6.48 9.06 13.16
N SER A 201 5.29 9.57 12.82
CA SER A 201 5.06 10.98 12.55
C SER A 201 4.71 11.71 13.84
N PRO A 202 5.21 12.93 14.09
CA PRO A 202 4.75 13.75 15.22
C PRO A 202 3.35 14.34 14.98
N ASP A 203 2.97 14.52 13.71
CA ASP A 203 1.75 15.24 13.32
C ASP A 203 0.57 14.32 13.01
N SER A 204 0.79 13.01 12.91
CA SER A 204 -0.23 12.05 12.51
C SER A 204 -0.15 10.73 13.27
N GLU A 205 -1.29 10.05 13.37
CA GLU A 205 -1.37 8.74 14.02
C GLU A 205 -0.53 7.69 13.28
N HIS A 206 -0.33 7.78 11.98
CA HIS A 206 0.24 6.70 11.18
C HIS A 206 1.76 6.81 11.01
N CYS A 207 2.40 5.70 10.63
CA CYS A 207 3.83 5.71 10.31
C CYS A 207 4.08 6.34 8.94
N LEU A 208 5.18 7.08 8.83
CA LEU A 208 5.67 7.57 7.55
C LEU A 208 6.32 6.41 6.78
N LEU A 209 5.85 6.20 5.55
CA LEU A 209 6.42 5.23 4.61
C LEU A 209 7.33 5.92 3.61
N ASN A 210 8.33 5.18 3.12
CA ASN A 210 9.11 5.57 1.96
C ASN A 210 8.18 5.79 0.76
N LYS A 211 8.44 6.84 -0.03
CA LYS A 211 7.63 7.19 -1.21
C LYS A 211 7.66 6.09 -2.26
N HIS A 212 8.82 5.45 -2.44
CA HIS A 212 9.02 4.46 -3.48
C HIS A 212 8.76 3.06 -2.96
N THR A 213 7.93 2.30 -3.67
CA THR A 213 7.64 0.91 -3.35
C THR A 213 7.56 0.04 -4.60
N THR A 214 7.92 -1.22 -4.40
CA THR A 214 7.79 -2.32 -5.37
C THR A 214 6.58 -3.18 -5.06
N TYR A 215 5.83 -2.85 -3.99
CA TYR A 215 4.74 -3.65 -3.44
C TYR A 215 5.13 -5.12 -3.23
N SER A 216 6.40 -5.36 -2.84
CA SER A 216 6.88 -6.71 -2.61
C SER A 216 6.24 -7.30 -1.36
N GLY A 217 6.02 -8.61 -1.39
CA GLY A 217 5.33 -9.35 -0.33
C GLY A 217 3.91 -9.76 -0.72
N HIS A 218 3.25 -10.47 0.20
CA HIS A 218 1.95 -11.12 -0.05
C HIS A 218 0.79 -10.52 0.75
N LEU A 219 1.08 -9.59 1.66
CA LEU A 219 0.16 -9.18 2.74
C LEU A 219 -0.17 -7.68 2.72
N TYR A 220 0.00 -7.02 1.58
CA TYR A 220 -0.43 -5.63 1.41
C TYR A 220 -1.88 -5.58 0.92
N TRP A 221 -2.85 -5.42 1.83
CA TRP A 221 -4.28 -5.48 1.51
C TRP A 221 -4.97 -4.11 1.45
N GLY A 222 -4.18 -3.04 1.46
CA GLY A 222 -4.67 -1.70 1.78
C GLY A 222 -5.05 -1.59 3.26
N GLU A 223 -5.52 -0.43 3.67
CA GLU A 223 -5.73 -0.11 5.09
C GLU A 223 -7.20 -0.15 5.51
N TYR A 224 -8.14 -0.07 4.57
CA TYR A 224 -9.55 0.07 4.88
C TYR A 224 -10.27 -1.29 4.83
N PRO A 225 -11.34 -1.50 5.59
CA PRO A 225 -12.19 -2.69 5.47
C PRO A 225 -12.63 -2.97 4.03
N LEU A 226 -12.91 -1.90 3.26
CA LEU A 226 -13.30 -2.01 1.85
C LEU A 226 -12.20 -2.63 0.97
N SER A 227 -10.92 -2.29 1.22
CA SER A 227 -9.81 -2.86 0.45
C SER A 227 -9.56 -4.32 0.82
N PHE A 228 -9.77 -4.72 2.08
CA PHE A 228 -9.71 -6.13 2.49
C PHE A 228 -10.75 -6.98 1.74
N ALA A 229 -11.99 -6.49 1.65
CA ALA A 229 -13.04 -7.18 0.88
C ALA A 229 -12.69 -7.29 -0.61
N ALA A 230 -11.99 -6.28 -1.17
CA ALA A 230 -11.52 -6.30 -2.56
C ALA A 230 -10.40 -7.32 -2.81
N VAL A 231 -9.47 -7.49 -1.88
CA VAL A 231 -8.39 -8.48 -2.04
C VAL A 231 -8.92 -9.90 -1.90
N LEU A 232 -9.85 -10.13 -0.97
CA LEU A 232 -10.46 -11.44 -0.72
C LEU A 232 -11.60 -11.79 -1.71
N SER A 233 -11.83 -10.98 -2.74
CA SER A 233 -12.90 -11.19 -3.73
C SER A 233 -14.32 -11.30 -3.15
N GLN A 234 -14.58 -10.65 -2.01
CA GLN A 234 -15.88 -10.74 -1.33
C GLN A 234 -16.84 -9.66 -1.84
N CYS A 235 -17.46 -9.94 -2.99
CA CYS A 235 -18.40 -9.02 -3.65
C CYS A 235 -19.54 -8.54 -2.73
N GLU A 236 -20.12 -9.44 -1.92
CA GLU A 236 -21.25 -9.09 -1.04
C GLU A 236 -20.82 -8.17 0.10
N CYS A 237 -19.70 -8.48 0.76
CA CYS A 237 -19.12 -7.62 1.80
C CYS A 237 -18.77 -6.25 1.23
N PHE A 238 -18.20 -6.20 0.02
CA PHE A 238 -17.88 -4.95 -0.66
C PHE A 238 -19.12 -4.08 -0.90
N ARG A 239 -20.22 -4.66 -1.42
CA ARG A 239 -21.49 -3.95 -1.63
C ARG A 239 -22.07 -3.45 -0.32
N MET A 240 -22.05 -4.26 0.74
CA MET A 240 -22.53 -3.86 2.07
C MET A 240 -21.71 -2.69 2.65
N LEU A 241 -20.39 -2.73 2.53
CA LEU A 241 -19.51 -1.66 3.00
C LEU A 241 -19.79 -0.33 2.28
N CYS A 242 -19.92 -0.36 0.95
CA CYS A 242 -20.31 0.83 0.18
C CYS A 242 -21.70 1.35 0.57
N ALA A 243 -22.67 0.46 0.81
CA ALA A 243 -24.01 0.85 1.28
C ALA A 243 -23.99 1.52 2.66
N HIS A 244 -22.99 1.20 3.49
CA HIS A 244 -22.75 1.81 4.80
C HIS A 244 -21.82 3.03 4.76
N GLY A 245 -21.51 3.55 3.56
CA GLY A 245 -20.77 4.81 3.39
C GLY A 245 -19.27 4.67 3.15
N ALA A 246 -18.76 3.46 2.89
CA ALA A 246 -17.37 3.28 2.48
C ALA A 246 -17.14 3.84 1.06
N ASP A 247 -16.20 4.78 0.91
CA ASP A 247 -15.86 5.36 -0.39
C ASP A 247 -14.73 4.54 -1.06
N PRO A 248 -14.93 3.98 -2.26
CA PRO A 248 -13.87 3.26 -2.99
C PRO A 248 -12.67 4.15 -3.38
N ASN A 249 -12.82 5.47 -3.30
CA ASN A 249 -11.76 6.43 -3.61
C ASN A 249 -10.91 6.82 -2.39
N TRP A 250 -11.18 6.27 -1.19
CA TRP A 250 -10.29 6.48 -0.06
C TRP A 250 -8.89 5.98 -0.35
N GLN A 251 -7.92 6.81 0.03
CA GLN A 251 -6.50 6.57 -0.20
C GLN A 251 -5.82 6.10 1.07
N ASP A 252 -5.00 5.09 0.95
CA ASP A 252 -4.14 4.59 2.02
C ASP A 252 -2.85 5.44 2.18
N MET A 253 -1.89 5.02 3.02
CA MET A 253 -0.64 5.75 3.25
C MET A 253 0.24 5.89 2.00
N ASN A 254 0.11 4.97 1.03
CA ASN A 254 0.80 5.03 -0.25
C ASN A 254 0.00 5.85 -1.29
N GLY A 255 -1.17 6.37 -0.92
CA GLY A 255 -2.08 7.07 -1.82
C GLY A 255 -2.90 6.13 -2.70
N ASN A 256 -2.86 4.82 -2.45
CA ASN A 256 -3.55 3.84 -3.26
C ASN A 256 -5.03 3.79 -2.89
N THR A 257 -5.88 3.86 -3.92
CA THR A 257 -7.31 3.57 -3.83
C THR A 257 -7.58 2.08 -4.00
N VAL A 258 -8.83 1.66 -3.82
CA VAL A 258 -9.19 0.24 -4.01
C VAL A 258 -8.86 -0.30 -5.40
N LEU A 259 -8.94 0.54 -6.44
CA LEU A 259 -8.54 0.16 -7.80
C LEU A 259 -7.03 -0.11 -7.93
N HIS A 260 -6.20 0.64 -7.21
CA HIS A 260 -4.76 0.37 -7.16
C HIS A 260 -4.51 -0.96 -6.45
N ILE A 261 -5.20 -1.23 -5.34
CA ILE A 261 -5.08 -2.49 -4.62
C ILE A 261 -5.52 -3.68 -5.49
N SER A 262 -6.68 -3.60 -6.14
CA SER A 262 -7.14 -4.62 -7.09
C SER A 262 -6.16 -4.84 -8.25
N THR A 263 -5.46 -3.78 -8.69
CA THR A 263 -4.41 -3.88 -9.72
C THR A 263 -3.19 -4.66 -9.23
N ILE A 264 -2.74 -4.41 -7.99
CA ILE A 264 -1.59 -5.09 -7.39
C ILE A 264 -1.83 -6.61 -7.28
N HIS A 265 -3.05 -7.00 -6.88
CA HIS A 265 -3.47 -8.39 -6.70
C HIS A 265 -4.04 -9.05 -7.97
N GLU A 266 -4.06 -8.34 -9.11
CA GLU A 266 -4.61 -8.82 -10.39
C GLU A 266 -6.09 -9.28 -10.31
N ASN A 267 -6.89 -8.67 -9.42
CA ASN A 267 -8.28 -9.04 -9.21
C ASN A 267 -9.23 -8.22 -10.10
N TRP A 268 -9.45 -8.69 -11.33
CA TRP A 268 -10.29 -8.01 -12.31
C TRP A 268 -11.76 -7.88 -11.89
N GLU A 269 -12.33 -8.94 -11.33
CA GLU A 269 -13.75 -8.96 -10.94
C GLU A 269 -14.07 -7.86 -9.91
N MET A 270 -13.20 -7.71 -8.91
CA MET A 270 -13.35 -6.66 -7.90
C MET A 270 -13.03 -5.26 -8.45
N PHE A 271 -12.15 -5.16 -9.45
CA PHE A 271 -11.88 -3.91 -10.14
C PHE A 271 -13.13 -3.40 -10.87
N GLU A 272 -13.80 -4.28 -11.62
CA GLU A 272 -15.06 -3.96 -12.32
C GLU A 272 -16.19 -3.62 -11.33
N LEU A 273 -16.31 -4.40 -10.25
CA LEU A 273 -17.29 -4.11 -9.20
C LEU A 273 -17.04 -2.73 -8.57
N ALA A 274 -15.80 -2.40 -8.23
CA ALA A 274 -15.45 -1.10 -7.66
C ALA A 274 -15.78 0.05 -8.63
N LEU A 275 -15.51 -0.11 -9.93
CA LEU A 275 -15.91 0.88 -10.95
C LEU A 275 -17.43 1.08 -10.98
N SER A 276 -18.20 -0.02 -10.96
CA SER A 276 -19.67 0.04 -10.94
C SER A 276 -20.22 0.76 -9.70
N LEU A 277 -19.46 0.79 -8.61
CA LEU A 277 -19.79 1.42 -7.34
C LEU A 277 -19.15 2.82 -7.15
N GLY A 278 -18.64 3.42 -8.23
CA GLY A 278 -18.20 4.83 -8.23
C GLY A 278 -16.70 5.05 -7.96
N ALA A 279 -15.88 4.02 -8.09
CA ALA A 279 -14.43 4.18 -8.06
C ALA A 279 -13.93 4.95 -9.28
N ARG A 280 -12.93 5.82 -9.09
CA ARG A 280 -12.36 6.70 -10.12
C ARG A 280 -11.04 6.15 -10.65
N LEU A 281 -10.95 5.99 -11.98
CA LEU A 281 -9.76 5.46 -12.67
C LEU A 281 -8.54 6.39 -12.64
N HIS A 282 -8.73 7.70 -12.55
CA HIS A 282 -7.64 8.67 -12.72
C HIS A 282 -7.14 9.26 -11.40
N VAL A 283 -7.37 8.57 -10.28
CA VAL A 283 -6.79 8.98 -8.98
C VAL A 283 -5.30 8.63 -8.98
N LEU A 284 -4.47 9.58 -8.58
CA LEU A 284 -3.02 9.39 -8.48
C LEU A 284 -2.64 8.97 -7.07
N ASN A 285 -1.80 7.95 -6.95
CA ASN A 285 -1.16 7.58 -5.70
C ASN A 285 0.01 8.52 -5.35
N ARG A 286 0.71 8.25 -4.25
CA ARG A 286 1.83 9.09 -3.78
C ARG A 286 3.03 9.09 -4.73
N GLU A 287 3.18 8.05 -5.54
CA GLU A 287 4.19 7.98 -6.62
C GLU A 287 3.77 8.73 -7.88
N GLY A 288 2.52 9.21 -7.95
CA GLY A 288 1.96 9.87 -9.12
C GLY A 288 1.57 8.86 -10.20
N LEU A 289 1.16 7.66 -9.81
CA LEU A 289 0.66 6.60 -10.68
C LEU A 289 -0.85 6.49 -10.55
N THR A 290 -1.55 6.34 -11.67
CA THR A 290 -2.93 5.81 -11.75
C THR A 290 -2.91 4.28 -11.70
N PRO A 291 -4.05 3.59 -11.46
CA PRO A 291 -4.14 2.14 -11.56
C PRO A 291 -3.63 1.60 -12.89
N LEU A 292 -3.89 2.29 -14.01
CA LEU A 292 -3.36 1.92 -15.33
C LEU A 292 -1.81 1.95 -15.36
N THR A 293 -1.21 3.07 -14.94
CA THR A 293 0.25 3.20 -14.94
C THR A 293 0.92 2.33 -13.88
N LEU A 294 0.21 2.01 -12.78
CA LEU A 294 0.66 1.06 -11.77
C LEU A 294 0.70 -0.37 -12.34
N ALA A 295 -0.30 -0.78 -13.12
CA ALA A 295 -0.28 -2.06 -13.82
C ALA A 295 0.94 -2.17 -14.75
N ALA A 296 1.29 -1.08 -15.43
CA ALA A 296 2.49 -1.01 -16.26
C ALA A 296 3.79 -1.08 -15.43
N TYR A 297 3.83 -0.38 -14.30
CA TYR A 297 4.97 -0.34 -13.37
C TYR A 297 5.26 -1.69 -12.71
N LEU A 298 4.21 -2.47 -12.42
CA LEU A 298 4.31 -3.81 -11.87
C LEU A 298 4.40 -4.91 -12.95
N ALA A 299 4.43 -4.52 -14.22
CA ALA A 299 4.42 -5.41 -15.38
C ALA A 299 3.24 -6.41 -15.41
N LYS A 300 2.07 -6.01 -14.89
CA LYS A 300 0.84 -6.82 -14.84
C LYS A 300 0.06 -6.73 -16.16
N LYS A 301 0.47 -7.54 -17.13
CA LYS A 301 -0.04 -7.49 -18.51
C LYS A 301 -1.56 -7.63 -18.62
N GLN A 302 -2.13 -8.65 -18.00
CA GLN A 302 -3.57 -8.91 -18.13
C GLN A 302 -4.38 -7.73 -17.58
N MET A 303 -4.01 -7.25 -16.39
CA MET A 303 -4.66 -6.10 -15.77
C MET A 303 -4.53 -4.84 -16.62
N PHE A 304 -3.34 -4.57 -17.16
CA PHE A 304 -3.11 -3.45 -18.06
C PHE A 304 -4.04 -3.51 -19.29
N GLU A 305 -4.12 -4.65 -19.98
CA GLU A 305 -4.99 -4.82 -21.15
C GLU A 305 -6.47 -4.63 -20.81
N HIS A 306 -6.91 -5.13 -19.66
CA HIS A 306 -8.29 -4.94 -19.19
C HIS A 306 -8.61 -3.47 -18.87
N ILE A 307 -7.73 -2.76 -18.15
CA ILE A 307 -7.95 -1.34 -17.83
C ILE A 307 -7.97 -0.49 -19.10
N VAL A 308 -7.04 -0.73 -20.03
CA VAL A 308 -7.02 -0.05 -21.35
C VAL A 308 -8.32 -0.28 -22.13
N LYS A 309 -8.88 -1.49 -22.03
CA LYS A 309 -10.14 -1.84 -22.68
C LYS A 309 -11.33 -1.09 -22.08
N GLU A 310 -11.33 -0.83 -20.77
CA GLU A 310 -12.39 -0.03 -20.11
C GLU A 310 -12.22 1.47 -20.33
N GLU A 311 -10.98 1.97 -20.42
CA GLU A 311 -10.73 3.39 -20.70
C GLU A 311 -11.05 3.79 -22.16
N ARG A 312 -11.20 2.83 -23.07
CA ARG A 312 -11.44 3.13 -24.48
C ARG A 312 -12.85 3.70 -24.70
N GLN A 313 -12.93 4.72 -25.53
CA GLN A 313 -14.19 5.23 -26.05
C GLN A 313 -14.51 4.56 -27.38
N VAL A 314 -15.55 3.74 -27.44
CA VAL A 314 -16.01 3.13 -28.69
C VAL A 314 -16.90 4.12 -29.45
N TYR A 315 -16.51 4.48 -30.69
CA TYR A 315 -17.31 5.36 -31.53
C TYR A 315 -18.37 4.61 -32.31
N TRP A 316 -17.99 3.49 -32.94
CA TRP A 316 -18.89 2.65 -33.71
C TRP A 316 -18.35 1.23 -33.84
N THR A 317 -19.27 0.29 -34.03
CA THR A 317 -18.99 -1.11 -34.34
C THR A 317 -19.78 -1.52 -35.57
N TYR A 318 -19.14 -2.21 -36.50
CA TYR A 318 -19.77 -2.73 -37.71
C TYR A 318 -19.31 -4.17 -37.93
N GLY A 319 -20.18 -5.13 -37.60
CA GLY A 319 -19.81 -6.54 -37.53
C GLY A 319 -18.62 -6.73 -36.59
N ASP A 320 -17.52 -7.29 -37.11
CA ASP A 320 -16.29 -7.54 -36.35
C ASP A 320 -15.33 -6.33 -36.31
N ILE A 321 -15.65 -5.22 -36.99
CA ILE A 321 -14.80 -4.02 -37.03
C ILE A 321 -15.24 -3.05 -35.94
N MET A 322 -14.30 -2.63 -35.11
CA MET A 322 -14.51 -1.63 -34.06
C MET A 322 -13.63 -0.40 -34.30
N CYS A 323 -14.22 0.79 -34.24
CA CYS A 323 -13.48 2.03 -34.11
C CYS A 323 -13.55 2.51 -32.66
N ALA A 324 -12.40 2.52 -31.99
CA ALA A 324 -12.26 3.00 -30.62
C ALA A 324 -11.14 4.06 -30.53
N ALA A 325 -11.33 5.05 -29.68
CA ALA A 325 -10.28 5.98 -29.25
C ALA A 325 -9.79 5.60 -27.86
N TYR A 326 -8.48 5.72 -27.65
CA TYR A 326 -7.83 5.51 -26.37
C TYR A 326 -7.31 6.85 -25.83
N PRO A 327 -7.57 7.19 -24.56
CA PRO A 327 -7.02 8.40 -23.95
C PRO A 327 -5.50 8.28 -23.84
N LEU A 328 -4.76 9.22 -24.44
CA LEU A 328 -3.30 9.16 -24.51
C LEU A 328 -2.58 9.79 -23.30
N GLU A 329 -3.30 10.46 -22.39
CA GLU A 329 -2.73 11.26 -21.30
C GLU A 329 -1.76 10.46 -20.40
N HIS A 330 -2.14 9.23 -20.05
CA HIS A 330 -1.33 8.35 -19.20
C HIS A 330 -0.54 7.30 -20.00
N LEU A 331 -0.89 7.08 -21.27
CA LEU A 331 -0.22 6.12 -22.14
C LEU A 331 1.04 6.71 -22.76
N ASP A 332 0.96 7.97 -23.21
CA ASP A 332 2.02 8.60 -23.98
C ASP A 332 3.05 9.34 -23.12
N SER A 333 4.30 9.37 -23.59
CA SER A 333 5.41 10.03 -22.90
C SER A 333 5.34 11.56 -22.90
N ILE A 334 4.35 12.14 -23.56
CA ILE A 334 4.12 13.58 -23.62
C ILE A 334 2.72 13.85 -23.11
N GLU A 335 2.63 14.71 -22.09
CA GLU A 335 1.34 15.13 -21.56
C GLU A 335 0.64 16.08 -22.56
N PRO A 336 -0.61 15.79 -22.99
CA PRO A 336 -1.30 16.60 -24.00
C PRO A 336 -1.56 18.05 -23.57
N SER A 337 -1.79 18.28 -22.28
CA SER A 337 -2.13 19.59 -21.72
C SER A 337 -0.93 20.53 -21.62
N THR A 338 0.23 20.01 -21.21
CA THR A 338 1.44 20.80 -20.94
C THR A 338 2.52 20.69 -22.01
N GLY A 339 2.48 19.63 -22.83
CA GLY A 339 3.55 19.29 -23.78
C GLY A 339 4.85 18.84 -23.10
N LYS A 340 4.86 18.64 -21.78
CA LYS A 340 6.04 18.18 -21.03
C LYS A 340 6.16 16.66 -21.10
N ILE A 341 7.39 16.19 -20.87
CA ILE A 341 7.67 14.75 -20.80
C ILE A 341 7.12 14.18 -19.50
N ASN A 342 6.18 13.24 -19.60
CA ASN A 342 5.65 12.50 -18.47
C ASN A 342 6.45 11.21 -18.23
N ARG A 343 7.27 11.21 -17.18
CA ARG A 343 8.08 10.04 -16.80
C ARG A 343 7.27 8.91 -16.16
N ASN A 344 6.08 9.21 -15.67
CA ASN A 344 5.14 8.25 -15.10
C ASN A 344 4.15 7.71 -16.15
N SER A 345 4.33 8.07 -17.43
CA SER A 345 3.53 7.49 -18.50
C SER A 345 3.82 6.01 -18.67
N THR A 346 2.82 5.25 -19.10
CA THR A 346 2.95 3.83 -19.42
C THR A 346 4.12 3.58 -20.38
N LEU A 347 4.23 4.36 -21.47
CA LEU A 347 5.31 4.16 -22.43
C LEU A 347 6.69 4.39 -21.81
N ALA A 348 6.86 5.41 -20.97
CA ALA A 348 8.12 5.65 -20.28
C ALA A 348 8.45 4.51 -19.31
N ILE A 349 7.49 4.07 -18.50
CA ILE A 349 7.65 2.99 -17.54
C ILE A 349 8.02 1.68 -18.24
N VAL A 350 7.36 1.35 -19.35
CA VAL A 350 7.61 0.12 -20.11
C VAL A 350 8.99 0.12 -20.77
N VAL A 351 9.41 1.25 -21.35
CA VAL A 351 10.70 1.35 -22.06
C VAL A 351 11.89 1.46 -21.10
N TYR A 352 11.74 2.20 -20.00
CA TYR A 352 12.79 2.37 -18.99
C TYR A 352 12.70 1.37 -17.84
N GLY A 353 11.76 0.42 -17.92
CA GLY A 353 11.60 -0.65 -16.96
C GLY A 353 12.82 -1.58 -16.94
N ASN A 354 13.17 -2.07 -15.75
CA ASN A 354 14.37 -2.88 -15.55
C ASN A 354 14.14 -4.38 -15.83
N SER A 355 12.91 -4.80 -16.13
CA SER A 355 12.52 -6.21 -16.19
C SER A 355 12.03 -6.61 -17.60
N LYS A 356 12.21 -7.89 -17.96
CA LYS A 356 11.78 -8.41 -19.26
C LYS A 356 10.25 -8.44 -19.40
N GLU A 357 9.56 -8.56 -18.27
CA GLU A 357 8.11 -8.56 -18.16
C GLU A 357 7.52 -7.22 -18.65
N HIS A 358 8.23 -6.10 -18.44
CA HIS A 358 7.81 -4.80 -18.98
C HIS A 358 7.72 -4.82 -20.51
N LEU A 359 8.69 -5.45 -21.19
CA LEU A 359 8.66 -5.57 -22.66
C LEU A 359 7.47 -6.39 -23.17
N SER A 360 6.89 -7.26 -22.32
CA SER A 360 5.69 -8.02 -22.68
C SER A 360 4.42 -7.17 -22.79
N LEU A 361 4.44 -5.93 -22.28
CA LEU A 361 3.38 -4.92 -22.39
C LEU A 361 3.39 -4.15 -23.70
N LEU A 362 4.51 -4.16 -24.45
CA LEU A 362 4.65 -3.42 -25.70
C LEU A 362 3.67 -3.84 -26.81
N PRO A 363 3.37 -5.14 -27.02
CA PRO A 363 2.50 -5.56 -28.13
C PRO A 363 1.13 -4.85 -28.13
N CYS A 364 0.51 -4.79 -29.32
CA CYS A 364 -0.79 -4.15 -29.55
C CYS A 364 -0.73 -2.61 -29.49
N LEU A 365 -1.31 -1.98 -28.47
CA LEU A 365 -1.56 -0.54 -28.44
C LEU A 365 -0.27 0.28 -28.37
N LEU A 366 0.67 -0.11 -27.50
CA LEU A 366 1.93 0.63 -27.33
C LEU A 366 2.84 0.47 -28.55
N GLU A 367 2.88 -0.71 -29.16
CA GLU A 367 3.61 -0.98 -30.39
C GLU A 367 3.11 -0.08 -31.53
N GLU A 368 1.80 0.03 -31.72
CA GLU A 368 1.21 0.93 -32.73
C GLU A 368 1.59 2.39 -32.46
N LEU A 369 1.54 2.82 -31.21
CA LEU A 369 1.91 4.18 -30.80
C LEU A 369 3.39 4.47 -31.10
N VAL A 370 4.28 3.58 -30.70
CA VAL A 370 5.73 3.68 -30.95
C VAL A 370 6.02 3.65 -32.44
N HIS A 371 5.36 2.76 -33.20
CA HIS A 371 5.53 2.67 -34.65
C HIS A 371 5.11 3.96 -35.36
N LYS A 372 3.98 4.55 -34.98
CA LYS A 372 3.52 5.86 -35.50
C LYS A 372 4.51 6.98 -35.17
N LYS A 373 5.05 7.02 -33.95
CA LYS A 373 6.08 7.99 -33.54
C LYS A 373 7.38 7.82 -34.32
N TRP A 374 7.80 6.57 -34.54
CA TRP A 374 9.02 6.24 -35.28
C TRP A 374 8.94 6.65 -36.74
N THR A 375 7.86 6.30 -37.43
CA THR A 375 7.64 6.61 -38.85
C THR A 375 7.50 8.10 -39.10
N THR A 376 6.84 8.83 -38.20
CA THR A 376 6.58 10.27 -38.34
C THR A 376 7.80 11.12 -37.99
N TYR A 377 8.42 10.87 -36.83
CA TYR A 377 9.45 11.74 -36.25
C TYR A 377 10.79 11.04 -36.03
N GLY A 378 10.77 9.86 -35.40
CA GLY A 378 11.97 9.17 -34.91
C GLY A 378 12.98 8.85 -36.02
N ARG A 379 12.51 8.31 -37.14
CA ARG A 379 13.35 7.94 -38.29
C ARG A 379 14.12 9.15 -38.83
N LYS A 380 13.45 10.29 -39.05
CA LYS A 380 14.08 11.51 -39.57
C LYS A 380 15.09 12.08 -38.56
N ALA A 381 14.74 12.08 -37.27
CA ALA A 381 15.62 12.57 -36.21
C ALA A 381 16.89 11.72 -36.09
N LEU A 382 16.78 10.38 -36.11
CA LEU A 382 17.93 9.48 -36.02
C LEU A 382 18.87 9.68 -37.21
N PHE A 383 18.37 9.68 -38.44
CA PHE A 383 19.25 9.84 -39.61
C PHE A 383 19.91 11.22 -39.65
N LYS A 384 19.24 12.27 -39.17
CA LYS A 384 19.85 13.60 -39.01
C LYS A 384 20.98 13.58 -37.98
N GLN A 385 20.77 12.98 -36.81
CA GLN A 385 21.80 12.87 -35.77
C GLN A 385 22.97 11.98 -36.20
N LEU A 386 22.68 10.87 -36.87
CA LEU A 386 23.71 9.97 -37.42
C LEU A 386 24.56 10.68 -38.46
N ALA A 387 23.95 11.45 -39.37
CA ALA A 387 24.70 12.24 -40.35
C ALA A 387 25.62 13.27 -39.68
N LEU A 388 25.12 13.99 -38.67
CA LEU A 388 25.91 14.95 -37.89
C LEU A 388 27.06 14.26 -37.14
N TYR A 389 26.81 13.09 -36.55
CA TYR A 389 27.83 12.31 -35.84
C TYR A 389 28.92 11.81 -36.79
N VAL A 390 28.55 11.33 -37.98
CA VAL A 390 29.52 10.92 -39.01
C VAL A 390 30.38 12.10 -39.44
N ILE A 391 29.78 13.28 -39.68
CA ILE A 391 30.53 14.49 -40.02
C ILE A 391 31.50 14.87 -38.87
N TYR A 392 31.02 14.88 -37.64
CA TYR A 392 31.84 15.14 -36.45
C TYR A 392 33.02 14.15 -36.35
N PHE A 393 32.76 12.85 -36.56
CA PHE A 393 33.78 11.82 -36.50
C PHE A 393 34.83 12.00 -37.60
N ILE A 394 34.42 12.31 -38.84
CA ILE A 394 35.35 12.60 -39.94
C ILE A 394 36.21 13.81 -39.61
N LEU A 395 35.62 14.90 -39.11
CA LEU A 395 36.38 16.11 -38.73
C LEU A 395 37.39 15.81 -37.62
N MET A 396 36.98 15.11 -36.56
CA MET A 396 37.86 14.71 -35.46
C MET A 396 38.99 13.79 -35.93
N PHE A 397 38.67 12.83 -36.81
CA PHE A 397 39.65 11.94 -37.41
C PHE A 397 40.65 12.73 -38.25
N CYS A 398 40.20 13.61 -39.15
CA CYS A 398 41.07 14.48 -39.93
C CYS A 398 41.97 15.34 -39.03
N CYS A 399 41.44 15.96 -37.97
CA CYS A 399 42.24 16.71 -37.00
C CYS A 399 43.31 15.86 -36.30
N PHE A 400 43.01 14.59 -36.02
CA PHE A 400 43.98 13.66 -35.44
C PHE A 400 45.10 13.31 -36.43
N PHE A 401 44.78 13.05 -37.70
CA PHE A 401 45.78 12.75 -38.74
C PHE A 401 46.67 13.94 -39.09
N ILE A 402 46.11 15.16 -39.05
CA ILE A 402 46.85 16.39 -39.32
C ILE A 402 47.62 16.87 -38.08
N ARG A 403 47.45 16.22 -36.92
CA ARG A 403 48.18 16.59 -35.70
C ARG A 403 49.67 16.31 -35.91
N PRO A 404 50.54 17.35 -35.92
CA PRO A 404 51.96 17.16 -36.16
C PRO A 404 52.57 16.29 -35.05
N THR A 405 53.34 15.30 -35.47
CA THR A 405 54.05 14.37 -34.57
C THR A 405 55.11 15.13 -33.75
N PRO A 406 55.54 14.61 -32.60
CA PRO A 406 56.57 15.25 -31.78
C PRO A 406 57.86 15.54 -32.56
N PHE A 407 58.24 14.63 -33.46
CA PHE A 407 59.39 14.78 -34.36
C PHE A 407 59.21 15.89 -35.40
N GLU A 408 58.02 16.05 -35.98
CA GLU A 408 57.72 17.14 -36.92
C GLU A 408 57.67 18.51 -36.23
N ARG A 409 57.30 18.57 -34.94
CA ARG A 409 57.38 19.79 -34.12
C ARG A 409 58.81 20.21 -33.82
N GLU A 410 59.74 19.26 -33.72
CA GLU A 410 61.16 19.54 -33.49
C GLU A 410 61.88 19.91 -34.79
N ALA A 411 61.49 19.30 -35.93
CA ALA A 411 62.10 19.56 -37.24
C ALA A 411 61.67 20.89 -37.88
N ASN A 412 60.42 21.30 -37.69
CA ASN A 412 59.91 22.57 -38.23
C ASN A 412 59.80 23.59 -37.09
N GLY A 413 60.79 24.48 -36.99
CA GLY A 413 60.75 25.69 -36.15
C GLY A 413 59.71 26.71 -36.61
N ILE A 414 58.45 26.30 -36.68
CA ILE A 414 57.32 27.14 -37.06
C ILE A 414 56.39 27.22 -35.87
N SER A 415 56.16 28.46 -35.42
CA SER A 415 55.27 28.85 -34.34
C SER A 415 53.89 28.20 -34.49
N LEU A 416 53.65 27.13 -33.73
CA LEU A 416 52.32 26.59 -33.49
C LEU A 416 51.53 27.63 -32.68
N PHE A 417 50.49 28.18 -33.29
CA PHE A 417 49.61 29.24 -32.77
C PHE A 417 48.91 28.92 -31.43
N CYS A 418 49.04 27.69 -30.91
CA CYS A 418 48.34 27.22 -29.71
C CYS A 418 49.20 27.17 -28.42
N LEU A 419 50.44 27.67 -28.44
CA LEU A 419 51.24 27.87 -27.22
C LEU A 419 51.84 29.28 -27.24
N LEU A 420 50.99 30.30 -27.04
CA LEU A 420 51.43 31.58 -26.52
C LEU A 420 52.07 31.33 -25.15
N LYS A 421 53.41 31.25 -25.10
CA LYS A 421 54.18 31.39 -23.86
C LYS A 421 53.86 32.78 -23.30
N PRO A 422 53.29 32.90 -22.07
CA PRO A 422 53.31 34.18 -21.39
C PRO A 422 54.79 34.52 -21.12
N SER A 423 55.23 35.64 -21.64
CA SER A 423 56.55 36.18 -21.43
C SER A 423 56.77 36.46 -19.95
N GLY A 424 57.80 35.82 -19.39
CA GLY A 424 58.54 36.32 -18.24
C GLY A 424 58.00 35.94 -16.86
N VAL A 425 58.47 34.82 -16.30
CA VAL A 425 58.94 34.77 -14.91
C VAL A 425 60.05 33.71 -14.83
N ASN A 426 61.29 34.14 -14.58
CA ASN A 426 62.37 33.26 -14.14
C ASN A 426 61.98 32.64 -12.78
N ARG A 427 61.74 31.33 -12.74
CA ARG A 427 61.87 30.55 -11.51
C ARG A 427 62.72 29.32 -11.80
N THR A 428 63.93 29.36 -11.25
CA THR A 428 64.86 28.23 -11.12
C THR A 428 64.17 27.04 -10.45
N PRO A 429 64.39 25.79 -10.90
CA PRO A 429 63.87 24.63 -10.19
C PRO A 429 64.72 24.38 -8.95
N LYS A 430 64.13 24.51 -7.76
CA LYS A 430 64.65 23.79 -6.58
C LYS A 430 64.03 22.41 -6.60
N PHE A 431 64.88 21.41 -6.83
CA PHE A 431 64.58 20.02 -6.51
C PHE A 431 64.61 19.84 -4.99
N MET A 432 63.46 19.54 -4.40
CA MET A 432 63.28 18.49 -3.38
C MET A 432 61.80 18.16 -3.24
#